data_AF-A0A9Q3KJB7-F1
#
_entry.id   AF-A0A9Q3KJB7-F1
#
_cell.length_a   1.000
_cell.length_b   1.000
_cell.length_c   1.000
_cell.angle_alpha   90.00
_cell.angle_beta   90.00
_cell.angle_gamma   90.00
#
_symmetry.space_group_name_H-M   'P 1'
#
loop_
_entity.id
_entity.type
_entity.pdbx_description
1 polymer ?
#
loop_
_entity_poly.entity_id
_entity_poly.type
_entity_poly.pdbx_seq_one_letter_code
_entity_poly.pdbx_strand_id
1 'polypeptide(L)'
;MIQNLEDMIRRFCAYGLEFKDSDGFIHYWCTLIPALELAYKTSIHSSTGKTPAMLEKGWNPRLPYDTPQKNLVDIHPKASSFKIMLDKARKHAKRCMQDSFKYAKERWDKSNKPPDFKIGDLVLVSTLNFNNIRGPKKLKDSFAGPFMIKALHGPNDVQL
;
A
#
# COMPACT_ATOMS: atom_id res chain seq x y z
N MET A 1 9.30 -11.02 1.12
CA MET A 1 8.26 -11.05 2.17
C MET A 1 7.06 -10.32 1.60
N ILE A 2 5.90 -10.95 1.53
CA ILE A 2 4.67 -10.30 1.04
C ILE A 2 4.28 -9.28 2.09
N GLN A 3 4.24 -8.00 1.74
CA GLN A 3 3.91 -6.94 2.70
C GLN A 3 2.46 -6.47 2.52
N ASN A 4 1.96 -6.49 1.27
CA ASN A 4 0.71 -5.82 0.92
C ASN A 4 -0.27 -6.82 0.28
N LEU A 5 -1.58 -6.58 0.43
CA LEU A 5 -2.61 -7.29 -0.34
C LEU A 5 -2.37 -7.13 -1.85
N GLU A 6 -1.90 -5.95 -2.27
CA GLU A 6 -1.49 -5.69 -3.64
C GLU A 6 -0.35 -6.60 -4.10
N ASP A 7 0.63 -6.93 -3.24
CA ASP A 7 1.70 -7.86 -3.59
C ASP A 7 1.19 -9.29 -3.74
N MET A 8 0.20 -9.69 -2.91
CA MET A 8 -0.47 -10.98 -3.03
C MET A 8 -1.21 -11.07 -4.37
N ILE A 9 -2.00 -10.04 -4.68
CA ILE A 9 -2.78 -9.97 -5.92
C ILE A 9 -1.85 -9.88 -7.13
N ARG A 10 -0.80 -9.06 -7.10
CA ARG A 10 0.18 -8.94 -8.20
C ARG A 10 0.91 -10.23 -8.47
N ARG A 11 1.32 -10.96 -7.42
CA ARG A 11 1.92 -12.29 -7.59
C ARG A 11 0.94 -13.27 -8.20
N PHE A 12 -0.33 -13.19 -7.84
CA PHE A 12 -1.36 -14.06 -8.41
C PHE A 12 -1.63 -13.71 -9.89
N CYS A 13 -1.87 -12.44 -10.20
CA CYS A 13 -2.11 -11.97 -11.56
C CYS A 13 -0.89 -12.10 -12.49
N ALA A 14 0.32 -12.18 -11.95
CA ALA A 14 1.53 -12.45 -12.74
C ALA A 14 1.53 -13.83 -13.38
N TYR A 15 0.76 -14.80 -12.86
CA TYR A 15 0.58 -16.13 -13.46
C TYR A 15 -0.49 -16.17 -14.56
N GLY A 16 -1.10 -15.03 -14.89
CA GLY A 16 -2.19 -14.92 -15.86
C GLY A 16 -3.54 -14.67 -15.20
N LEU A 17 -4.57 -14.41 -16.01
CA LEU A 17 -5.95 -14.25 -15.54
C LEU A 17 -6.56 -15.57 -15.03
N GLU A 18 -5.96 -16.69 -15.46
CA GLU A 18 -6.34 -18.06 -15.15
C GLU A 18 -5.15 -18.77 -14.50
N PHE A 19 -5.38 -19.35 -13.33
CA PHE A 19 -4.43 -20.21 -12.64
C PHE A 19 -4.93 -21.66 -12.73
N LYS A 20 -4.08 -22.58 -13.19
CA LYS A 20 -4.38 -24.02 -13.20
C LYS A 20 -3.70 -24.69 -12.02
N ASP A 21 -4.48 -25.31 -11.15
CA ASP A 21 -3.94 -26.08 -10.02
C ASP A 21 -3.36 -27.42 -10.48
N SER A 22 -2.56 -28.08 -9.62
CA SER A 22 -2.02 -29.42 -9.89
C SER A 22 -3.11 -30.46 -10.16
N ASP A 23 -4.31 -30.21 -9.65
CA ASP A 23 -5.50 -31.06 -9.78
C ASP A 23 -6.31 -30.75 -11.05
N GLY A 24 -5.86 -29.83 -11.90
CA GLY A 24 -6.48 -29.50 -13.19
C GLY A 24 -7.63 -28.49 -13.12
N PHE A 25 -7.94 -27.94 -11.93
CA PHE A 25 -8.94 -26.88 -11.78
C PHE A 25 -8.42 -25.54 -12.30
N ILE A 26 -9.27 -24.83 -13.05
CA ILE A 26 -9.00 -23.47 -13.51
C ILE A 26 -9.63 -22.49 -12.51
N HIS A 27 -8.79 -21.69 -11.86
CA HIS A 27 -9.20 -20.64 -10.95
C HIS A 27 -9.01 -19.28 -11.61
N TYR A 28 -10.09 -18.50 -11.67
CA TYR A 28 -10.00 -17.09 -12.03
C TYR A 28 -9.55 -16.28 -10.82
N TRP A 29 -8.66 -15.31 -11.01
CA TRP A 29 -8.17 -14.47 -9.91
C TRP A 29 -9.31 -13.81 -9.12
N CYS A 30 -10.40 -13.41 -9.79
CA CYS A 30 -11.60 -12.84 -9.17
C CYS A 30 -12.22 -13.76 -8.12
N THR A 31 -12.26 -15.08 -8.40
CA THR A 31 -12.85 -16.07 -7.48
C THR A 31 -12.02 -16.27 -6.22
N LEU A 32 -10.74 -15.89 -6.25
CA LEU A 32 -9.81 -16.06 -5.14
C LEU A 32 -9.68 -14.81 -4.26
N ILE A 33 -10.27 -13.68 -4.66
CA ILE A 33 -10.24 -12.43 -3.88
C ILE A 33 -10.70 -12.67 -2.43
N PRO A 34 -11.82 -13.37 -2.13
CA PRO A 34 -12.24 -13.56 -0.75
C PRO A 34 -11.24 -14.36 0.09
N ALA A 35 -10.61 -15.37 -0.52
CA ALA A 35 -9.59 -16.19 0.15
C ALA A 35 -8.31 -15.38 0.42
N LEU A 36 -7.89 -14.54 -0.54
CA LEU A 36 -6.73 -13.65 -0.40
C LEU A 36 -6.98 -12.57 0.66
N GLU A 37 -8.18 -11.99 0.68
CA GLU A 37 -8.57 -11.01 1.70
C GLU A 37 -8.52 -11.62 3.10
N LEU A 38 -9.06 -12.83 3.26
CA LEU A 38 -9.02 -13.56 4.52
C LEU A 38 -7.56 -13.84 4.94
N ALA A 39 -6.75 -14.38 4.04
CA ALA A 39 -5.34 -14.66 4.28
C ALA A 39 -4.56 -13.39 4.67
N TYR A 40 -4.81 -12.26 4.02
CA TYR A 40 -4.20 -10.98 4.36
C TYR A 40 -4.64 -10.49 5.75
N LYS A 41 -5.94 -10.57 6.07
CA LYS A 41 -6.48 -10.14 7.36
C LYS A 41 -5.97 -10.95 8.54
N THR A 42 -5.65 -12.23 8.33
CA THR A 42 -5.14 -13.14 9.37
C THR A 42 -3.62 -13.22 9.40
N SER A 43 -2.91 -12.69 8.41
CA SER A 43 -1.45 -12.68 8.38
C SER A 43 -0.89 -11.55 9.24
N ILE A 44 0.23 -11.81 9.92
CA ILE A 44 0.93 -10.80 10.73
C ILE A 44 1.58 -9.78 9.78
N HIS A 45 1.22 -8.51 9.93
CA HIS A 45 1.79 -7.45 9.12
C HIS A 45 3.13 -6.98 9.70
N SER A 46 4.15 -6.84 8.86
CA SER A 46 5.53 -6.51 9.29
C SER A 46 5.62 -5.18 10.04
N SER A 47 4.90 -4.15 9.58
CA SER A 47 4.96 -2.81 10.19
C SER A 47 4.30 -2.72 11.56
N THR A 48 3.30 -3.56 11.85
CA THR A 48 2.54 -3.50 13.11
C THR A 48 2.78 -4.69 14.02
N GLY A 49 3.39 -5.77 13.53
CA GLY A 49 3.59 -7.02 14.28
C GLY A 49 2.29 -7.68 14.72
N LYS A 50 1.14 -7.29 14.15
CA LYS A 50 -0.20 -7.79 14.47
C LYS A 50 -0.97 -8.05 13.17
N THR A 51 -2.00 -8.88 13.26
CA THR A 51 -2.90 -9.14 12.15
C THR A 51 -3.85 -7.95 11.96
N PRO A 52 -4.19 -7.57 10.71
CA PRO A 52 -5.17 -6.51 10.47
C PRO A 52 -6.52 -6.76 11.15
N ALA A 53 -7.02 -8.01 11.15
CA ALA A 53 -8.27 -8.37 11.82
C ALA A 53 -8.23 -8.10 13.33
N MET A 54 -7.10 -8.38 13.99
CA MET A 54 -6.93 -8.10 15.41
C MET A 54 -6.91 -6.59 15.71
N LEU A 55 -6.32 -5.78 14.85
CA LEU A 55 -6.25 -4.32 15.05
C LEU A 55 -7.59 -3.62 14.76
N GLU A 56 -8.33 -4.10 13.76
CA GLU A 56 -9.61 -3.54 13.34
C GLU A 56 -10.75 -4.02 14.25
N LYS A 57 -10.86 -5.34 14.42
CA LYS A 57 -11.99 -6.01 15.07
C LYS A 57 -11.67 -6.53 16.45
N GLY A 58 -10.41 -6.61 16.85
CA GLY A 58 -10.02 -7.12 18.17
C GLY A 58 -10.03 -8.65 18.29
N TRP A 59 -10.26 -9.37 17.19
CA TRP A 59 -10.25 -10.84 17.13
C TRP A 59 -9.85 -11.31 15.73
N ASN A 60 -9.36 -12.55 15.65
CA ASN A 60 -9.06 -13.22 14.38
C ASN A 60 -10.12 -14.29 14.09
N PRO A 61 -10.59 -14.42 12.84
CA PRO A 61 -11.48 -15.50 12.47
C PRO A 61 -10.78 -16.86 12.58
N ARG A 62 -11.55 -17.88 12.95
CA ARG A 62 -11.09 -19.27 12.92
C ARG A 62 -10.99 -19.75 11.47
N LEU A 63 -9.84 -20.27 11.09
CA LEU A 63 -9.56 -20.82 9.77
C LEU A 63 -9.82 -22.34 9.74
N PRO A 64 -10.12 -22.94 8.57
CA PRO A 64 -10.36 -24.38 8.47
C PRO A 64 -9.19 -25.27 8.90
N TYR A 65 -7.96 -24.76 8.84
CA TYR A 65 -6.77 -25.47 9.31
C TYR A 65 -6.54 -25.34 10.84
N ASP A 66 -7.21 -24.40 11.50
CA ASP A 66 -7.05 -24.24 12.95
C ASP A 66 -7.63 -25.47 13.64
N THR A 67 -6.76 -26.22 14.34
CA THR A 67 -7.21 -27.37 15.12
C THR A 67 -8.20 -26.90 16.18
N PRO A 68 -9.37 -27.54 16.32
CA PRO A 68 -10.36 -27.12 17.30
C PRO A 68 -9.76 -27.29 18.70
N GLN A 69 -9.39 -26.18 19.32
CA GLN A 69 -8.90 -26.17 20.69
C GLN A 69 -10.06 -26.58 21.62
N LYS A 70 -9.96 -27.78 22.22
CA LYS A 70 -10.97 -28.35 23.11
C LYS A 70 -11.20 -27.54 24.41
N ASN A 71 -10.27 -26.65 24.76
CA ASN A 71 -10.26 -25.89 26.02
C ASN A 71 -10.24 -24.37 25.79
N LEU A 72 -11.04 -23.87 24.84
CA LEU A 72 -11.23 -22.43 24.70
C LEU A 72 -12.21 -21.97 25.79
N VAL A 73 -11.67 -21.29 26.80
CA VAL A 73 -12.48 -20.58 27.78
C VAL A 73 -13.11 -19.37 27.07
N ASP A 74 -14.42 -19.45 26.80
CA ASP A 74 -15.20 -18.42 26.11
C ASP A 74 -15.55 -17.26 27.06
N ILE A 75 -14.52 -16.59 27.59
CA ILE A 75 -14.73 -15.35 28.35
C ILE A 75 -14.77 -14.21 27.35
N HIS A 76 -15.98 -13.86 26.91
CA HIS A 76 -16.19 -12.60 26.20
C HIS A 76 -15.95 -11.44 27.16
N PRO A 77 -15.02 -10.52 26.85
CA PRO A 77 -14.83 -9.33 27.67
C PRO A 77 -16.11 -8.50 27.66
N LYS A 78 -16.40 -7.84 28.80
CA LYS A 78 -17.47 -6.82 28.84
C LYS A 78 -17.21 -5.78 27.75
N ALA A 79 -18.28 -5.21 27.18
CA ALA A 79 -18.18 -4.23 26.09
C ALA A 79 -17.26 -3.05 26.44
N SER A 80 -17.25 -2.60 27.71
CA SER A 80 -16.36 -1.55 28.20
C SER A 80 -14.87 -1.95 28.13
N SER A 81 -14.52 -3.16 28.60
CA SER A 81 -13.17 -3.71 28.53
C SER A 81 -12.72 -3.91 27.08
N PHE A 82 -13.61 -4.36 26.21
CA PHE A 82 -13.34 -4.55 24.78
C PHE A 82 -13.05 -3.23 24.07
N LYS A 83 -13.81 -2.17 24.38
CA LYS A 83 -13.53 -0.81 23.86
C LYS A 83 -12.12 -0.35 24.24
N ILE A 84 -11.73 -0.51 25.51
CA ILE A 84 -10.39 -0.13 25.98
C ILE A 84 -9.30 -0.90 25.23
N MET A 85 -9.52 -2.18 24.96
CA MET A 85 -8.60 -3.00 24.18
C MET A 85 -8.46 -2.49 22.74
N LEU A 86 -9.56 -2.18 22.06
CA LEU A 86 -9.55 -1.63 20.70
C LEU A 86 -8.87 -0.26 20.64
N ASP A 87 -9.11 0.61 21.62
CA ASP A 87 -8.47 1.92 21.68
C ASP A 87 -6.95 1.79 21.85
N LYS A 88 -6.48 0.80 22.63
CA LYS A 88 -5.05 0.48 22.73
C LYS A 88 -4.49 -0.04 21.40
N ALA A 89 -5.20 -0.94 20.72
CA ALA A 89 -4.80 -1.47 19.42
C ALA A 89 -4.69 -0.36 18.36
N ARG A 90 -5.66 0.55 18.31
CA ARG A 90 -5.66 1.71 17.41
C ARG A 90 -4.50 2.68 17.71
N LYS A 91 -4.25 2.97 18.99
CA LYS A 91 -3.10 3.80 19.40
C LYS A 91 -1.77 3.16 18.99
N HIS A 92 -1.65 1.85 19.15
CA HIS A 92 -0.48 1.09 18.71
C HIS A 92 -0.29 1.18 17.19
N ALA A 93 -1.33 0.89 16.41
CA ALA A 93 -1.28 1.00 14.95
C ALA A 93 -0.90 2.41 14.48
N LYS A 94 -1.48 3.45 15.10
CA LYS A 94 -1.13 4.85 14.80
C LYS A 94 0.34 5.15 15.08
N ARG A 95 0.89 4.64 16.18
CA ARG A 95 2.30 4.80 16.52
C ARG A 95 3.21 4.13 15.48
N CYS A 96 2.94 2.87 15.14
CA CYS A 96 3.71 2.15 14.11
C CYS A 96 3.70 2.89 12.76
N MET A 97 2.56 3.44 12.37
CA MET A 97 2.42 4.24 11.15
C MET A 97 3.24 5.53 11.21
N GLN A 98 3.21 6.25 12.34
CA GLN A 98 4.02 7.45 12.55
C GLN A 98 5.53 7.14 12.51
N ASP A 99 5.96 6.06 13.15
CA ASP A 99 7.35 5.62 13.14
C ASP A 99 7.81 5.25 11.71
N SER A 100 6.96 4.55 10.95
CA SER A 100 7.21 4.20 9.55
C SER A 100 7.30 5.45 8.66
N PHE A 101 6.41 6.43 8.83
CA PHE A 101 6.47 7.69 8.10
C PHE A 101 7.70 8.51 8.45
N LYS A 102 8.08 8.56 9.73
CA LYS A 102 9.29 9.23 10.17
C LYS A 102 10.53 8.60 9.55
N TYR A 103 10.63 7.27 9.59
CA TYR A 103 11.73 6.54 8.95
C TYR A 103 11.80 6.79 7.44
N ALA A 104 10.66 6.73 6.74
CA ALA A 104 10.59 6.99 5.30
C ALA A 104 11.01 8.43 4.97
N LYS A 105 10.56 9.41 5.76
CA LYS A 105 10.94 10.81 5.62
C LYS A 105 12.44 11.00 5.84
N GLU A 106 13.00 10.51 6.94
CA GLU A 106 14.43 10.62 7.22
C GLU A 106 15.30 9.99 6.14
N ARG A 107 14.84 8.86 5.57
CA ARG A 107 15.53 8.21 4.45
C ARG A 107 15.45 9.03 3.18
N TRP A 108 14.29 9.59 2.88
CA TRP A 108 14.07 10.44 1.73
C TRP A 108 14.90 11.72 1.82
N ASP A 109 14.83 12.42 2.95
CA ASP A 109 15.53 13.69 3.21
C ASP A 109 17.06 13.55 3.11
N LYS A 110 17.62 12.37 3.40
CA LYS A 110 19.07 12.10 3.22
C LYS A 110 19.52 12.10 1.76
N SER A 111 18.68 11.61 0.86
CA SER A 111 19.03 11.47 -0.56
C SER A 111 18.46 12.58 -1.43
N ASN A 112 17.35 13.19 -0.99
CA ASN A 112 16.62 14.16 -1.77
C ASN A 112 17.24 15.54 -1.63
N LYS A 113 17.61 16.14 -2.76
CA LYS A 113 18.00 17.55 -2.84
C LYS A 113 16.82 18.30 -3.45
N PRO A 114 16.05 19.07 -2.67
CA PRO A 114 14.93 19.82 -3.23
C PRO A 114 15.47 20.85 -4.23
N PRO A 115 14.90 20.94 -5.44
CA PRO A 115 15.25 21.99 -6.39
C PRO A 115 14.78 23.36 -5.86
N ASP A 116 15.60 24.39 -6.03
CA ASP A 116 15.23 25.78 -5.74
C ASP A 116 14.74 26.42 -7.04
N PHE A 117 13.41 26.50 -7.21
CA PHE A 117 12.79 27.11 -8.38
C PHE A 117 12.41 28.56 -8.07
N LYS A 118 12.69 29.48 -9.01
CA LYS A 118 12.29 30.88 -8.90
C LYS A 118 11.34 31.26 -10.02
N ILE A 119 10.48 32.23 -9.74
CA ILE A 119 9.60 32.82 -10.75
C ILE A 119 10.49 33.47 -11.82
N GLY A 120 10.23 33.16 -13.08
CA GLY A 120 11.06 33.57 -14.21
C GLY A 120 12.09 32.54 -14.67
N ASP A 121 12.36 31.48 -13.90
CA ASP A 121 13.26 30.42 -14.34
C ASP A 121 12.68 29.65 -15.52
N LEU A 122 13.57 29.23 -16.42
CA LEU A 122 13.24 28.40 -17.57
C LEU A 122 13.45 26.92 -17.22
N VAL A 123 12.38 26.14 -17.30
CA VAL A 123 12.39 24.71 -16.99
C VAL A 123 11.88 23.87 -18.14
N LEU A 124 12.35 22.62 -18.16
CA LEU A 124 11.94 21.59 -19.10
C LEU A 124 10.95 20.64 -18.43
N VAL A 125 9.85 20.31 -19.12
CA VAL A 125 8.80 19.43 -18.61
C VAL A 125 8.94 18.05 -19.24
N SER A 126 8.97 17.01 -18.42
CA SER A 126 9.06 15.64 -18.92
C SER A 126 7.83 15.26 -19.74
N THR A 127 8.05 14.66 -20.92
CA THR A 127 6.99 14.23 -21.84
C THR A 127 6.42 12.83 -21.55
N LEU A 128 6.81 12.24 -20.42
CA LEU A 128 6.46 10.87 -20.05
C LEU A 128 4.93 10.67 -19.94
N ASN A 129 4.22 11.67 -19.40
CA ASN A 129 2.78 11.63 -19.19
C ASN A 129 1.97 12.41 -20.26
N PHE A 130 2.62 12.96 -21.28
CA PHE A 130 1.91 13.65 -22.37
C PHE A 130 1.46 12.67 -23.46
N ASN A 131 0.15 12.55 -23.62
CA ASN A 131 -0.48 11.72 -24.66
C ASN A 131 -0.73 12.49 -25.97
N ASN A 132 -0.60 13.82 -25.95
CA ASN A 132 -0.95 14.69 -27.09
C ASN A 132 0.26 15.11 -27.95
N ILE A 133 1.46 14.60 -27.65
CA ILE A 133 2.66 14.88 -28.43
C ILE A 133 2.73 13.88 -29.60
N ARG A 134 2.71 14.40 -30.83
CA ARG A 134 2.73 13.59 -32.05
C ARG A 134 4.08 12.91 -32.22
N GLY A 135 4.05 11.67 -32.71
CA GLY A 135 5.24 10.89 -33.08
C GLY A 135 5.39 9.59 -32.30
N PRO A 136 6.26 8.68 -32.77
CA PRO A 136 6.50 7.41 -32.10
C PRO A 136 7.25 7.63 -30.76
N LYS A 137 6.86 6.89 -29.72
CA LYS A 137 7.40 7.03 -28.34
C LYS A 137 8.93 6.96 -28.24
N LYS A 138 9.60 6.30 -29.19
CA LYS A 138 11.07 6.17 -29.24
C LYS A 138 11.79 7.38 -29.86
N LEU A 139 11.09 8.17 -30.68
CA LEU A 139 11.68 9.33 -31.39
C LEU A 139 11.15 10.66 -30.87
N LYS A 140 10.27 10.65 -29.87
CA LYS A 140 9.81 11.88 -29.21
C LYS A 140 10.85 12.35 -28.20
N ASP A 141 11.04 13.66 -28.09
CA ASP A 141 11.90 14.24 -27.07
C ASP A 141 11.37 13.92 -25.67
N SER A 142 12.27 13.53 -24.77
CA SER A 142 11.94 13.20 -23.38
C SER A 142 11.47 14.41 -22.57
N PHE A 143 11.76 15.62 -23.05
CA PHE A 143 11.43 16.88 -22.40
C PHE A 143 10.91 17.90 -23.41
N ALA A 144 9.93 18.70 -22.99
CA ALA A 144 9.37 19.81 -23.77
C ALA A 144 9.68 21.14 -23.08
N GLY A 145 9.86 22.21 -23.86
CA GLY A 145 10.18 23.55 -23.36
C GLY A 145 11.39 24.15 -24.07
N PRO A 146 11.94 25.27 -23.57
CA PRO A 146 11.81 25.77 -22.20
C PRO A 146 10.51 26.54 -21.90
N PHE A 147 9.94 26.31 -20.72
CA PHE A 147 8.79 27.06 -20.20
C PHE A 147 9.22 27.92 -19.01
N MET A 148 8.62 29.10 -18.89
CA MET A 148 8.91 30.03 -17.79
C MET A 148 7.99 29.75 -16.61
N ILE A 149 8.54 29.71 -15.40
CA ILE A 149 7.75 29.61 -14.18
C ILE A 149 7.00 30.92 -13.93
N LYS A 150 5.66 30.87 -13.93
CA LYS A 150 4.75 31.99 -13.64
C LYS A 150 4.46 32.14 -12.15
N ALA A 151 4.27 31.03 -11.45
CA ALA A 151 3.94 31.01 -10.03
C ALA A 151 4.43 29.74 -9.34
N LEU A 152 4.66 29.84 -8.02
CA LEU A 152 5.05 28.73 -7.16
C LEU A 152 3.92 28.49 -6.14
N HIS A 153 3.29 27.32 -6.20
CA HIS A 153 2.23 26.92 -5.24
C HIS A 153 2.80 26.09 -4.08
N GLY A 154 3.98 25.49 -4.27
CA GLY A 154 4.73 24.79 -3.24
C GLY A 154 6.17 24.49 -3.69
N PRO A 155 6.99 23.83 -2.84
CA PRO A 155 8.40 23.56 -3.14
C PRO A 155 8.63 22.75 -4.43
N ASN A 156 7.69 21.88 -4.78
CA ASN A 156 7.73 21.03 -5.97
C ASN A 156 6.51 21.24 -6.88
N ASP A 157 5.73 22.30 -6.66
CA ASP A 157 4.51 22.58 -7.41
C ASP A 157 4.63 23.96 -8.07
N VAL A 158 4.86 23.93 -9.38
CA VAL A 158 5.19 25.11 -10.19
C VAL A 158 4.18 25.25 -11.32
N GLN A 159 3.74 26.48 -11.53
CA GLN A 159 2.87 26.85 -12.65
C GLN A 159 3.73 27.45 -13.76
N LEU A 160 3.56 26.93 -14.98
CA LEU A 160 4.27 27.33 -16.19
C LEU A 160 3.39 28.20 -17.11
#